data_AF-A0A660SU02-F1
#
_entry.id   AF-A0A660SU02-F1
#
_cell.length_a   1.000
_cell.length_b   1.000
_cell.length_c   1.000
_cell.angle_alpha   90.00
_cell.angle_beta   90.00
_cell.angle_gamma   90.00
#
_symmetry.space_group_name_H-M   'P 1'
#
loop_
_entity.id
_entity.type
_entity.pdbx_description
1 polymer ?
#
loop_
_entity_poly.entity_id
_entity_poly.type
_entity_poly.pdbx_seq_one_letter_code
_entity_poly.pdbx_strand_id
1 'polypeptide(L)' 'MFSCVFDEKGHFLEAIQNPARDQAGRISCTVVALLNTHGINLIVAKSIGDKMKQALTDHRIDFVIKTGERGRGAYFL' A
#
# COMPACT_ATOMS: atom_id res chain seq x y z
N MET A 1 -2.67 -10.84 6.76
CA MET A 1 -2.66 -10.17 5.45
C MET A 1 -1.32 -9.49 5.34
N PHE A 2 -0.57 -9.78 4.28
CA PHE A 2 0.78 -9.27 4.08
C PHE A 2 0.79 -8.39 2.84
N SER A 3 1.62 -7.36 2.87
CA SER A 3 1.87 -6.43 1.79
C SER A 3 3.29 -6.62 1.31
N CYS A 4 3.48 -6.85 0.02
CA CYS A 4 4.81 -7.08 -0.55
C CYS A 4 5.44 -5.76 -0.98
N VAL A 5 6.67 -5.53 -0.54
CA VAL A 5 7.49 -4.37 -0.92
C VAL A 5 8.46 -4.78 -2.02
N PHE A 6 8.57 -3.91 -3.01
CA PHE A 6 9.46 -4.10 -4.14
C PHE A 6 10.31 -2.84 -4.32
N ASP A 7 11.50 -3.00 -4.88
CA ASP A 7 12.29 -1.87 -5.36
C ASP A 7 11.71 -1.28 -6.66
N GLU A 8 12.31 -0.18 -7.12
CA GLU A 8 11.94 0.48 -8.39
C GLU A 8 12.11 -0.41 -9.64
N LYS A 9 12.94 -1.46 -9.56
CA LYS A 9 13.19 -2.42 -10.63
C LYS A 9 12.20 -3.60 -10.57
N GLY A 10 11.37 -3.66 -9.53
CA GLY A 10 10.41 -4.72 -9.27
C GLY A 10 11.02 -5.96 -8.60
N HIS A 11 12.20 -5.85 -7.99
CA HIS A 11 12.75 -6.90 -7.14
C HIS A 11 12.02 -6.90 -5.81
N PHE A 12 11.61 -8.08 -5.36
CA PHE A 12 11.03 -8.26 -4.04
C PHE A 12 12.06 -7.96 -2.95
N LEU A 13 11.70 -7.09 -2.01
CA LEU A 13 12.53 -6.76 -0.86
C LEU A 13 12.04 -7.55 0.36
N GLU A 14 10.77 -7.39 0.72
CA GLU A 14 10.19 -8.01 1.90
C GLU A 14 8.66 -8.07 1.83
N ALA A 15 8.06 -8.85 2.73
CA ALA A 15 6.62 -8.88 2.96
C ALA A 15 6.33 -8.35 4.36
N ILE A 16 5.61 -7.23 4.43
CA ILE A 16 5.27 -6.57 5.68
C ILE A 16 3.87 -7.00 6.10
N GLN A 17 3.70 -7.37 7.37
CA GLN A 17 2.38 -7.67 7.91
C GLN A 17 1.59 -6.38 8.07
N ASN A 18 0.37 -6.32 7.54
CA ASN A 18 -0.49 -5.15 7.74
C ASN A 18 -0.98 -5.13 9.21
N PRO A 19 -0.52 -4.16 10.03
CA PRO A 19 -0.88 -4.07 11.44
C PRO A 19 -2.34 -3.68 11.66
N ALA A 20 -3.00 -3.12 10.63
CA ALA A 20 -4.37 -2.64 10.73
C ALA A 20 -5.42 -3.72 10.45
N ARG A 21 -5.01 -4.99 10.25
CA ARG A 21 -5.92 -6.12 9.97
C ARG A 21 -7.01 -6.25 11.04
N ASP A 22 -6.61 -6.19 12.30
CA ASP A 22 -7.48 -6.45 13.45
C ASP A 22 -7.88 -5.14 14.16
N GLN A 23 -7.64 -3.99 13.53
CA GLN A 23 -7.87 -2.68 14.14
C GLN A 23 -9.29 -2.17 13.85
N ALA A 24 -10.01 -1.81 14.91
CA ALA A 24 -11.28 -1.10 14.78
C ALA A 24 -11.03 0.40 14.55
N GLY A 25 -11.14 0.85 13.30
CA GLY A 25 -11.04 2.28 12.93
C GLY A 25 -9.60 2.80 12.79
N ARG A 26 -9.45 3.99 12.18
CA ARG A 26 -8.15 4.64 11.86
C ARG A 26 -7.17 3.76 11.04
N ILE A 27 -7.68 2.74 10.36
CA ILE A 27 -6.93 1.81 9.50
C ILE A 27 -6.06 2.58 8.49
N SER A 28 -6.62 3.61 7.84
CA SER A 28 -5.90 4.41 6.85
C SER A 28 -4.67 5.11 7.43
N CYS A 29 -4.79 5.70 8.62
CA CYS A 29 -3.67 6.36 9.29
C CYS A 29 -2.56 5.36 9.65
N THR A 30 -2.92 4.19 10.19
CA THR A 30 -1.94 3.16 10.58
C THR A 30 -1.19 2.64 9.35
N VAL A 31 -1.90 2.35 8.26
CA VAL A 31 -1.29 1.88 7.01
C VAL A 31 -0.37 2.95 6.42
N VAL A 32 -0.81 4.20 6.34
CA VAL A 32 0.02 5.29 5.78
C VAL A 32 1.27 5.57 6.63
N ALA A 33 1.17 5.47 7.97
CA ALA A 33 2.34 5.59 8.84
C ALA A 33 3.37 4.46 8.59
N LEU A 34 2.89 3.23 8.40
CA LEU A 34 3.75 2.10 8.04
C LEU A 34 4.45 2.36 6.69
N LEU A 35 3.71 2.77 5.67
CA LEU A 35 4.26 3.03 4.35
C LEU A 35 5.36 4.09 4.37
N ASN A 36 5.12 5.20 5.09
CA ASN A 36 6.12 6.25 5.26
C ASN A 36 7.37 5.76 5.99
N THR A 37 7.20 4.91 7.01
CA THR A 37 8.33 4.32 7.76
C THR A 37 9.22 3.47 6.86
N HIS A 38 8.64 2.79 5.87
CA HIS A 38 9.36 2.01 4.87
C HIS A 38 9.74 2.80 3.61
N GLY A 39 9.52 4.11 3.58
CA GLY A 39 9.86 4.96 2.42
C GLY A 39 9.07 4.63 1.15
N ILE A 40 7.89 4.02 1.29
CA ILE A 40 7.06 3.61 0.15
C ILE A 40 6.33 4.84 -0.40
N ASN A 41 6.52 5.10 -1.70
CA ASN A 41 5.92 6.22 -2.41
C ASN A 41 4.84 5.78 -3.43
N LEU A 42 4.68 4.48 -3.69
CA LEU A 42 3.73 3.95 -4.66
C LEU A 42 3.03 2.69 -4.13
N ILE A 43 1.71 2.67 -4.23
CA ILE A 43 0.85 1.52 -3.95
C ILE A 43 0.25 0.97 -5.23
N VAL A 44 0.26 -0.35 -5.39
CA VAL A 44 -0.51 -1.03 -6.43
C VAL A 44 -1.54 -1.96 -5.79
N ALA A 45 -2.83 -1.71 -6.01
CA ALA A 45 -3.89 -2.49 -5.39
C ALA A 45 -5.01 -2.81 -6.39
N LYS A 46 -5.80 -3.85 -6.09
CA LYS A 46 -6.98 -4.17 -6.92
C LYS A 46 -8.13 -3.19 -6.67
N SER A 47 -8.22 -2.66 -5.45
CA SER A 47 -9.21 -1.67 -5.04
C SER A 47 -8.67 -0.88 -3.86
N ILE A 48 -9.04 0.40 -3.76
CA ILE A 48 -8.70 1.27 -2.64
C ILE A 48 -9.96 2.05 -2.26
N GLY A 49 -10.35 2.00 -0.98
CA GLY A 49 -11.49 2.77 -0.48
C GLY A 49 -11.18 4.26 -0.38
N ASP A 50 -12.19 5.13 -0.48
CA ASP A 50 -11.98 6.57 -0.63
C ASP A 50 -11.26 7.22 0.56
N LYS A 51 -11.50 6.75 1.79
CA LYS A 51 -10.75 7.19 2.98
C LYS A 51 -9.26 6.89 2.89
N MET A 52 -8.91 5.76 2.27
CA MET A 52 -7.51 5.40 2.05
C MET A 52 -6.92 6.24 0.91
N LYS A 53 -7.65 6.45 -0.19
CA LYS A 53 -7.19 7.35 -1.27
C LYS A 53 -6.86 8.74 -0.73
N GLN A 54 -7.74 9.32 0.09
CA GLN A 54 -7.50 10.62 0.71
C GLN A 54 -6.23 10.60 1.56
N ALA A 55 -6.08 9.61 2.43
CA ALA A 55 -4.91 9.50 3.30
C ALA A 55 -3.59 9.31 2.50
N LEU A 56 -3.64 8.62 1.36
CA LEU A 56 -2.49 8.47 0.48
C LEU A 56 -2.13 9.80 -0.20
N THR A 57 -3.12 10.50 -0.74
CA THR A 57 -2.95 11.82 -1.34
C THR A 57 -2.38 12.84 -0.34
N ASP A 58 -2.91 12.87 0.88
CA ASP A 58 -2.46 13.80 1.94
C ASP A 58 -0.98 13.57 2.30
N HIS A 59 -0.50 12.34 2.17
CA HIS A 59 0.88 11.94 2.44
C HIS A 59 1.76 11.83 1.18
N ARG A 60 1.26 12.28 0.02
CA ARG A 60 1.98 12.24 -1.28
C ARG A 60 2.45 10.83 -1.66
N ILE A 61 1.64 9.82 -1.36
CA ILE A 61 1.84 8.44 -1.81
C ILE A 61 0.97 8.21 -3.04
N ASP A 62 1.62 7.93 -4.16
CA ASP A 62 0.93 7.60 -5.39
C ASP A 62 0.25 6.23 -5.29
N PHE A 63 -0.84 6.05 -6.02
CA PHE A 63 -1.50 4.76 -6.09
C PHE A 63 -2.00 4.44 -7.49
N VAL A 64 -1.90 3.17 -7.84
CA VAL A 64 -2.42 2.60 -9.09
C VAL A 64 -3.38 1.49 -8.74
N ILE A 65 -4.62 1.63 -9.22
CA ILE A 65 -5.62 0.57 -9.11
C ILE A 65 -5.49 -0.31 -10.35
N LYS A 66 -5.02 -1.55 -10.19
CA LYS A 66 -4.95 -2.54 -11.27
C LYS A 66 -5.98 -3.63 -11.07
N THR A 67 -7.05 -3.58 -11.87
CA THR A 67 -7.96 -4.69 -12.07
C THR A 67 -7.39 -5.63 -13.13
N GLY A 68 -6.44 -6.46 -12.71
CA GLY A 68 -5.92 -7.61 -13.45
C GLY A 68 -5.67 -7.44 -14.95
N GLU A 69 -4.48 -6.96 -15.32
CA GLU A 69 -3.59 -7.64 -16.26
C GLU A 69 -2.13 -7.34 -15.88
N ARG A 70 -1.26 -8.34 -16.10
CA ARG A 70 0.14 -8.43 -15.64
C ARG A 70 0.90 -7.10 -15.78
N GLY A 71 1.20 -6.45 -14.67
CA GLY A 71 2.18 -5.37 -14.66
C GLY A 71 2.70 -5.11 -13.25
N ARG A 72 4.02 -5.24 -13.12
CA ARG A 72 4.83 -5.24 -11.89
C ARG A 72 4.59 -3.99 -11.04
N GLY A 73 4.43 -4.18 -9.74
CA GLY A 73 4.28 -3.13 -8.73
C GLY A 73 3.75 -3.70 -7.40
N ALA A 74 4.03 -3.00 -6.30
CA ALA A 74 3.78 -3.49 -4.94
C ALA A 74 2.29 -3.80 -4.68
N TYR A 75 1.96 -5.08 -4.52
CA TYR A 75 0.60 -5.57 -4.34
C TYR A 75 0.13 -5.39 -2.89
N PHE A 76 -0.87 -4.55 -2.71
CA PHE A 76 -1.69 -4.50 -1.50
C PHE A 76 -3.01 -5.22 -1.82
N LEU A 77 -2.95 -6.55 -1.66
CA LEU A 77 -4.02 -7.54 -1.42
C LEU A 77 -4.81 -7.26 -0.16
#